data_AF-A0A142Y8Z7-F1
#
_entry.id   AF-A0A142Y8Z7-F1
#
_cell.length_a   1.000
_cell.length_b   1.000
_cell.length_c   1.000
_cell.angle_alpha   90.00
_cell.angle_beta   90.00
_cell.angle_gamma   90.00
#
_symmetry.space_group_name_H-M   'P 1'
#
loop_
_entity.id
_entity.type
_entity.pdbx_description
1 polymer ?
#
loop_
_entity_poly.entity_id
_entity_poly.type
_entity_poly.pdbx_seq_one_letter_code
_entity_poly.pdbx_strand_id
1 'polypeptide(L)' 'MPFTLRELVWMVRGKREHDWSLASHVMALLAEINRDRKKRRRPFRAEEFNPMFSARPKPIPCSVSQLAKILNVPLQS' A
#
# COMPACT_ATOMS: atom_id res chain seq x y z
N MET A 1 34.08 15.19 -0.47
CA MET A 1 33.92 13.76 -0.12
C MET A 1 32.80 13.19 -0.99
N PRO A 2 33.09 12.27 -1.93
CA PRO A 2 32.05 11.64 -2.72
C PRO A 2 31.20 10.71 -1.85
N PHE A 3 29.91 10.58 -2.17
CA PHE A 3 28.99 9.68 -1.47
C PHE A 3 29.40 8.22 -1.64
N THR A 4 29.11 7.39 -0.64
CA THR A 4 29.31 5.94 -0.75
C THR A 4 28.27 5.32 -1.69
N LEU A 5 28.58 4.17 -2.29
CA LEU A 5 27.63 3.46 -3.17
C LEU A 5 26.29 3.17 -2.47
N ARG A 6 26.35 2.85 -1.17
CA ARG A 6 25.15 2.62 -0.34
C ARG A 6 24.29 3.87 -0.21
N GLU A 7 24.92 5.02 0.05
CA GLU A 7 24.21 6.31 0.11
C GLU A 7 23.56 6.64 -1.23
N LEU A 8 24.26 6.41 -2.34
CA LEU A 8 23.71 6.66 -3.68
C LEU A 8 22.48 5.79 -3.97
N VAL A 9 22.50 4.51 -3.58
CA VAL A 9 21.35 3.61 -3.71
C VAL A 9 20.15 4.12 -2.90
N TRP A 10 20.37 4.60 -1.69
CA TRP A 10 19.31 5.19 -0.88
C TRP A 10 18.73 6.47 -1.48
N MET A 11 19.58 7.34 -2.01
CA MET A 11 19.12 8.56 -2.69
C MET A 11 18.29 8.22 -3.93
N VAL A 12 18.74 7.28 -4.76
CA VAL A 12 17.99 6.85 -5.95
C VAL A 12 16.65 6.23 -5.57
N ARG A 13 16.63 5.42 -4.50
CA ARG A 13 15.38 4.84 -3.99
C ARG A 13 14.43 5.93 -3.50
N GLY A 14 14.90 6.86 -2.66
CA GLY A 14 14.08 7.96 -2.14
C GLY A 14 13.55 8.86 -3.25
N LYS A 15 14.37 9.15 -4.28
CA LYS A 15 13.92 9.88 -5.47
C LYS A 15 12.76 9.14 -6.16
N ARG A 16 12.91 7.84 -6.43
CA ARG A 16 11.85 7.05 -7.07
C ARG A 16 10.57 7.02 -6.24
N GLU A 17 10.68 6.87 -4.92
CA GLU A 17 9.54 6.91 -4.00
C GLU A 17 8.82 8.27 -4.05
N HIS A 18 9.57 9.37 -4.12
CA HIS A 18 9.01 10.72 -4.28
C HIS A 18 8.33 10.93 -5.63
N ASP A 19 9.00 10.58 -6.73
CA ASP A 19 8.47 10.74 -8.10
C ASP A 19 7.15 9.98 -8.25
N TRP A 20 7.10 8.73 -7.75
CA TRP A 20 5.88 7.93 -7.76
C TRP A 20 4.80 8.46 -6.82
N SER A 21 5.19 9.07 -5.69
CA SER A 21 4.24 9.74 -4.80
C SER A 21 3.55 10.91 -5.50
N LEU A 22 4.31 11.76 -6.20
CA LEU A 22 3.72 12.88 -6.96
C LEU A 22 2.81 12.39 -8.09
N ALA A 23 3.32 11.46 -8.91
CA ALA A 23 2.57 10.90 -10.03
C ALA A 23 1.25 10.26 -9.56
N SER A 24 1.27 9.52 -8.46
CA SER A 24 0.08 8.84 -7.96
C SER A 24 -0.98 9.79 -7.40
N HIS A 25 -0.59 10.91 -6.77
CA HIS A 25 -1.53 11.95 -6.34
C HIS A 25 -2.19 12.64 -7.52
N VAL A 26 -1.42 12.97 -8.56
CA VAL A 26 -1.96 13.57 -9.80
C VAL A 26 -2.94 12.61 -10.47
N MET A 27 -2.60 11.33 -10.58
CA MET A 27 -3.48 10.31 -11.15
C MET A 27 -4.75 10.13 -10.32
N ALA A 28 -4.65 10.13 -8.99
CA ALA A 28 -5.82 10.03 -8.11
C ALA A 28 -6.76 11.23 -8.28
N LEU A 29 -6.24 12.46 -8.38
CA LEU A 29 -7.05 13.65 -8.63
C LEU A 29 -7.73 13.59 -10.00
N LEU A 30 -6.99 13.23 -11.04
CA LEU A 30 -7.53 13.10 -12.40
C LEU A 30 -8.64 12.03 -12.46
N ALA A 31 -8.42 10.89 -11.81
CA ALA A 31 -9.41 9.83 -11.72
C ALA A 31 -10.64 10.25 -10.91
N GLU A 32 -10.45 11.02 -9.83
CA GLU A 32 -11.55 11.53 -9.00
C GLU A 32 -12.42 12.55 -9.75
N ILE A 33 -11.80 13.46 -10.52
CA ILE A 33 -12.52 14.42 -11.38
C ILE A 33 -13.39 13.67 -12.40
N ASN A 34 -12.88 12.58 -12.95
CA ASN A 34 -13.59 11.75 -13.93
C ASN A 34 -14.43 10.62 -13.28
N ARG A 35 -14.59 10.61 -11.94
CA ARG A 35 -15.24 9.50 -11.24
C ARG A 35 -16.76 9.52 -11.43
N ASP A 36 -17.29 8.45 -12.01
CA ASP A 36 -18.71 8.15 -11.95
C ASP A 36 -19.10 7.68 -10.53
N ARG A 37 -19.80 8.56 -9.80
CA ARG A 37 -20.24 8.32 -8.42
C ARG A 37 -21.25 7.19 -8.28
N LYS A 38 -21.97 6.82 -9.36
CA LYS A 38 -22.93 5.70 -9.35
C LYS A 38 -22.22 4.35 -9.41
N LYS A 39 -21.16 4.26 -10.22
CA LYS A 39 -20.38 3.02 -10.39
C LYS A 39 -19.39 2.78 -9.25
N ARG A 40 -18.77 3.85 -8.74
CA ARG A 40 -17.78 3.74 -7.66
C ARG A 40 -18.07 4.75 -6.57
N ARG A 41 -18.60 4.28 -5.43
CA ARG A 41 -18.95 5.14 -4.29
C ARG A 41 -17.72 5.69 -3.55
N ARG A 42 -16.64 4.90 -3.48
CA ARG A 42 -15.41 5.26 -2.75
C ARG A 42 -14.48 6.10 -3.65
N PRO A 43 -13.91 7.20 -3.14
CA PRO A 43 -12.90 7.98 -3.86
C PRO A 43 -11.70 7.13 -4.28
N PHE A 44 -10.97 7.59 -5.28
CA PHE A 44 -9.68 7.01 -5.63
C PHE A 44 -8.61 7.44 -4.61
N ARG A 45 -7.76 6.49 -4.20
CA ARG A 45 -6.58 6.78 -3.37
C ARG A 45 -5.31 6.78 -4.21
N ALA A 46 -4.38 7.67 -3.88
CA ALA A 46 -3.06 7.70 -4.51
C ALA A 46 -2.31 6.36 -4.39
N GLU A 47 -2.52 5.64 -3.28
CA GLU A 47 -1.98 4.30 -3.03
C GLU A 47 -2.37 3.27 -4.11
N GLU A 48 -3.51 3.44 -4.79
CA GLU A 48 -3.96 2.52 -5.84
C GLU A 48 -3.14 2.65 -7.13
N PHE A 49 -2.45 3.78 -7.33
CA PHE A 49 -1.66 4.05 -8.52
C PHE A 49 -0.14 3.99 -8.28
N ASN A 50 0.29 3.87 -7.02
CA ASN A 50 1.71 3.87 -6.67
C ASN A 50 2.27 2.43 -6.62
N PRO A 51 3.16 2.02 -7.55
CA PRO A 51 3.73 0.67 -7.56
C PRO A 51 4.69 0.41 -6.39
N MET A 52 5.23 1.46 -5.78
CA MET A 52 6.12 1.35 -4.62
C MET A 52 5.35 1.11 -3.32
N PHE A 53 4.02 1.24 -3.34
CA PHE A 53 3.18 1.01 -2.17
C PHE A 53 2.72 -0.46 -2.12
N SER A 54 3.19 -1.21 -1.12
CA SER A 54 2.66 -2.55 -0.87
C SER A 54 1.34 -2.45 -0.11
N ALA A 55 0.27 -3.02 -0.66
CA ALA A 55 -1.00 -3.10 0.05
C ALA A 55 -0.80 -3.85 1.38
N ARG A 56 -1.21 -3.22 2.50
CA ARG A 56 -1.20 -3.91 3.79
C ARG A 56 -2.20 -5.08 3.73
N PRO A 57 -1.82 -6.29 4.17
CA PRO A 57 -2.77 -7.39 4.23
C PRO A 57 -3.92 -6.98 5.15
N LYS A 58 -5.16 -7.15 4.67
CA LYS A 58 -6.34 -6.89 5.49
C LYS A 58 -6.46 -8.03 6.50
N PRO A 59 -6.62 -7.75 7.80
CA PRO A 59 -6.84 -8.79 8.78
C PRO A 59 -8.12 -9.54 8.44
N ILE A 60 -8.05 -10.87 8.42
CA ILE A 60 -9.20 -11.73 8.19
C ILE A 60 -9.95 -11.83 9.53
N PRO A 61 -11.22 -11.42 9.62
CA PRO A 61 -11.99 -11.59 10.84
C PRO A 61 -12.20 -13.09 11.06
N CYS A 62 -11.50 -13.66 12.04
CA CYS A 62 -11.57 -15.07 12.41
C CYS A 62 -11.70 -15.20 13.92
N SER A 63 -12.47 -16.20 14.35
CA SER A 63 -12.56 -16.57 15.77
C SER A 63 -11.23 -17.13 16.25
N VAL A 64 -10.92 -16.94 17.54
CA VAL A 64 -9.74 -17.55 18.20
C VAL A 64 -9.72 -19.07 18.00
N SER A 65 -10.90 -19.70 17.98
CA SER A 65 -11.00 -21.14 17.72
C SER A 65 -10.63 -21.54 16.28
N GLN A 66 -11.00 -20.73 15.30
CA GLN A 66 -10.63 -20.93 13.89
C GLN A 66 -9.13 -20.70 13.69
N LEU A 67 -8.58 -19.67 14.35
CA LEU A 67 -7.16 -19.38 14.30
C LEU A 67 -6.33 -20.52 14.93
N ALA A 68 -6.74 -21.04 16.08
CA ALA A 68 -6.07 -22.17 16.73
C ALA A 68 -6.09 -23.44 15.87
N LYS A 69 -7.18 -23.69 15.14
CA LYS A 69 -7.27 -24.79 14.17
C LYS A 69 -6.30 -24.61 12.99
N ILE A 70 -6.14 -23.39 12.48
CA ILE A 70 -5.20 -23.08 11.40
C ILE A 70 -3.74 -23.23 11.89
N LEU A 71 -3.47 -22.78 13.11
CA LEU A 71 -2.14 -22.81 13.71
C LEU A 71 -1.78 -24.15 14.35
N ASN A 72 -2.73 -25.09 14.42
CA ASN A 72 -2.59 -26.40 15.05
C ASN A 72 -2.12 -26.32 16.52
N VAL A 73 -2.64 -25.33 17.26
CA VAL A 73 -2.33 -25.10 18.68
C VAL A 73 -3.53 -25.50 19.54
N PRO A 74 -3.34 -26.25 20.64
CA PRO A 74 -4.43 -26.56 21.54
C PRO A 74 -4.92 -25.29 22.25
N LEU A 75 -6.23 -25.03 22.21
CA LEU A 75 -6.85 -23.98 23.02
C LEU A 75 -6.87 -24.46 24.47
N GLN A 76 -6.13 -23.78 25.35
CA GLN A 76 -6.31 -23.96 26.79
C GLN A 76 -7.57 -23.21 27.22
N SER A 77 -8.54 -23.94 27.73
CA SER A 77 -9.80 -23.46 28.32
C SER A 77 -9.58 -22.83 29.69
#